data_AF-A0A7S0RV65-F1
#
_entry.id   AF-A0A7S0RV65-F1
#
_cell.length_a   1.000
_cell.length_b   1.000
_cell.length_c   1.000
_cell.angle_alpha   90.00
_cell.angle_beta   90.00
_cell.angle_gamma   90.00
#
_symmetry.space_group_name_H-M   'P 1'
#
loop_
_entity.id
_entity.type
_entity.pdbx_description
1 polymer ?
#
loop_
_entity_poly.entity_id
_entity_poly.type
_entity_poly.pdbx_seq_one_letter_code
_entity_poly.pdbx_strand_id
1 'polypeptide(L)'
;MSFLASLGDVASPTWSPQAAHKDDDVTVQDVTSGDMEPFANANNVQPAVKGLLSRLGSLGFSSQLDLFSSKPEDVAAIANTMQQLLVTIQRGRETQDTLTQLVSKLRVDSQASAGERRRLEEQLNEKFTELGTAEIKLRTAARDHSEASRKVQQEVEVLRKRNRQLESSMNGLQVRLRQKEGEAESIRHQLSTAVSKHASRNVRQHGQAHGPQSVSEGGAGHHAAPSSSSAQAEAPE
;
A
#
# COMPACT_ATOMS: atom_id res chain seq x y z
N MET A 1 -20.55 9.09 -31.30
CA MET A 1 -21.34 8.65 -30.14
C MET A 1 -20.49 8.88 -28.91
N SER A 2 -20.82 9.95 -28.18
CA SER A 2 -20.07 10.47 -27.06
C SER A 2 -20.71 9.96 -25.77
N PHE A 3 -19.96 9.19 -24.99
CA PHE A 3 -20.35 8.79 -23.64
C PHE A 3 -19.14 8.95 -22.70
N LEU A 4 -19.44 9.39 -21.46
CA LEU A 4 -18.56 9.62 -20.30
C LEU A 4 -17.83 10.98 -20.36
N ALA A 5 -18.35 12.10 -19.85
CA ALA A 5 -19.14 12.40 -18.65
C ALA A 5 -18.44 12.05 -17.31
N SER A 6 -17.97 13.13 -16.66
CA SER A 6 -17.99 13.36 -15.21
C SER A 6 -17.23 12.37 -14.32
N LEU A 7 -15.95 12.69 -14.07
CA LEU A 7 -15.27 12.27 -12.85
C LEU A 7 -15.39 13.42 -11.84
N GLY A 8 -16.22 13.17 -10.84
CA GLY A 8 -16.50 14.07 -9.74
C GLY A 8 -15.27 14.35 -8.90
N ASP A 9 -15.29 15.57 -8.39
CA ASP A 9 -14.46 16.15 -7.34
C ASP A 9 -14.32 15.17 -6.16
N VAL A 10 -13.12 14.60 -5.97
CA VAL A 10 -12.79 13.84 -4.76
C VAL A 10 -12.34 14.85 -3.72
N ALA A 11 -13.30 15.28 -2.90
CA ALA A 11 -13.03 16.08 -1.72
C ALA A 11 -12.03 15.34 -0.81
N SER A 12 -10.87 15.96 -0.61
CA SER A 12 -9.88 15.57 0.39
C SER A 12 -10.53 15.51 1.77
N PRO A 13 -10.34 14.45 2.58
CA PRO A 13 -10.71 14.50 3.97
C PRO A 13 -9.71 15.44 4.67
N THR A 14 -10.15 16.66 4.96
CA THR A 14 -9.47 17.53 5.91
C THR A 14 -9.59 16.88 7.28
N TRP A 15 -8.56 16.14 7.68
CA TRP A 15 -8.41 15.66 9.05
C TRP A 15 -8.08 16.87 9.93
N SER A 16 -9.11 17.42 10.57
CA SER A 16 -8.93 18.39 11.64
C SER A 16 -8.55 17.62 12.92
N PRO A 17 -7.44 17.96 13.61
CA PRO A 17 -7.13 17.41 14.91
C PRO A 17 -8.12 17.99 15.92
N GLN A 18 -9.16 17.21 16.22
CA GLN A 18 -10.19 17.59 17.18
C GLN A 18 -9.64 17.43 18.59
N ALA A 19 -9.58 18.59 19.26
CA ALA A 19 -9.64 18.81 20.70
C ALA A 19 -8.72 17.95 21.59
N ALA A 20 -7.71 18.61 22.15
CA ALA A 20 -7.09 18.23 23.40
C ALA A 20 -8.18 17.84 24.42
N HIS A 21 -8.26 16.55 24.73
CA HIS A 21 -9.02 16.05 25.87
C HIS A 21 -8.42 16.73 27.11
N LYS A 22 -9.18 17.68 27.67
CA LYS A 22 -8.94 18.14 29.04
C LYS A 22 -9.05 16.91 29.92
N ASP A 23 -8.01 16.68 30.71
CA ASP A 23 -8.05 15.82 31.87
C ASP A 23 -9.16 16.36 32.79
N ASP A 24 -10.36 15.80 32.67
CA ASP A 24 -11.38 15.92 33.69
C ASP A 24 -10.88 15.09 34.87
N ASP A 25 -10.10 15.75 35.72
CA ASP A 25 -9.87 15.35 37.10
C ASP A 25 -11.23 15.34 37.80
N VAL A 26 -11.93 14.21 37.68
CA VAL A 26 -13.11 13.91 38.48
C VAL A 26 -12.60 13.77 39.92
N THR A 27 -12.52 14.92 40.58
CA THR A 27 -12.48 15.01 42.02
C THR A 27 -13.76 14.33 42.50
N VAL A 28 -13.59 13.11 43.01
CA VAL A 28 -14.62 12.43 43.80
C VAL A 28 -14.89 13.34 44.99
N GLN A 29 -15.91 14.20 44.87
CA GLN A 29 -16.42 14.94 46.01
C GLN A 29 -16.85 13.91 47.03
N ASP A 30 -16.14 13.88 48.14
CA ASP A 30 -16.52 13.15 49.33
C ASP A 30 -17.87 13.71 49.81
N VAL A 31 -18.96 12.97 49.55
CA VAL A 31 -20.32 13.32 49.96
C VAL A 31 -20.50 12.98 51.44
N THR A 32 -19.61 13.49 52.29
CA THR A 32 -19.68 13.32 53.76
C THR A 32 -20.08 14.60 54.50
N SER A 33 -20.37 15.69 53.78
CA SER A 33 -20.97 16.91 54.34
C SER A 33 -22.48 16.74 54.56
N GLY A 34 -22.86 15.81 55.44
CA GLY A 34 -24.19 15.77 56.04
C GLY A 34 -24.11 16.41 57.42
N ASP A 35 -24.92 17.44 57.68
CA ASP A 35 -25.10 18.06 59.00
C ASP A 35 -25.18 16.98 60.10
N MET A 36 -24.07 16.83 60.83
CA MET A 36 -23.93 15.81 61.84
C MET A 36 -24.62 16.34 63.11
N GLU A 37 -25.90 16.02 63.26
CA GLU A 37 -26.63 16.35 64.48
C GLU A 37 -25.84 15.82 65.70
N PRO A 38 -25.76 16.61 66.78
CA PRO A 38 -24.97 16.25 67.95
C PRO A 38 -25.46 14.93 68.56
N PHE A 39 -24.52 14.11 69.01
CA PHE A 39 -24.82 12.86 69.71
C PHE A 39 -25.75 13.10 70.92
N ALA A 40 -26.51 12.07 71.28
CA ALA A 40 -27.43 12.12 72.40
C ALA A 40 -26.68 12.40 73.72
N ASN A 41 -27.23 13.32 74.52
CA ASN A 41 -26.83 13.74 75.85
C ASN A 41 -28.10 13.95 76.72
N ALA A 42 -27.92 14.20 78.01
CA ALA A 42 -29.02 14.32 78.96
C ALA A 42 -30.07 15.38 78.59
N ASN A 43 -29.70 16.42 77.84
CA ASN A 43 -30.56 17.54 77.48
C ASN A 43 -31.24 17.39 76.11
N ASN A 44 -30.75 16.49 75.24
CA ASN A 44 -31.25 16.30 73.88
C ASN A 44 -31.64 14.85 73.54
N VAL A 45 -31.74 13.97 74.55
CA VAL A 45 -32.04 12.54 74.33
C VAL A 45 -33.37 12.32 73.57
N GLN A 46 -34.41 13.07 73.92
CA GLN A 46 -35.74 12.96 73.29
C GLN A 46 -35.72 13.36 71.80
N PRO A 47 -35.21 14.55 71.41
CA PRO A 47 -35.08 14.89 70.00
C PRO A 47 -34.09 13.98 69.25
N ALA A 48 -33.00 13.53 69.89
CA ALA A 48 -32.05 12.61 69.27
C ALA A 48 -32.67 11.23 68.97
N VAL A 49 -33.47 10.69 69.88
CA VAL A 49 -34.23 9.44 69.66
C VAL A 49 -35.24 9.61 68.53
N LYS A 50 -35.98 10.71 68.50
CA LYS A 50 -36.93 11.01 67.41
C LYS A 50 -36.23 11.10 66.05
N GLY A 51 -35.08 11.77 66.00
CA GLY A 51 -34.23 11.86 64.80
C GLY A 51 -33.70 10.49 64.36
N LEU A 52 -33.24 9.67 65.30
CA LEU A 52 -32.78 8.30 65.05
C LEU A 52 -33.90 7.43 64.46
N LEU A 53 -35.08 7.42 65.07
CA LEU A 53 -36.23 6.63 64.57
C LEU A 53 -36.66 7.06 63.17
N SER A 54 -36.60 8.35 62.86
CA SER A 54 -36.86 8.89 61.51
C SER A 54 -35.85 8.34 60.48
N ARG A 55 -34.55 8.37 60.81
CA ARG A 55 -33.49 7.83 59.95
C ARG A 55 -33.55 6.31 59.80
N LEU A 56 -33.90 5.60 60.87
CA LEU A 56 -34.15 4.16 60.82
C LEU A 56 -35.33 3.85 59.90
N GLY A 57 -36.41 4.62 59.98
CA GLY A 57 -37.56 4.50 59.08
C GLY A 57 -37.18 4.73 57.61
N SER A 58 -36.34 5.74 57.30
CA SER A 58 -35.89 5.97 55.92
C SER A 58 -34.97 4.87 55.38
N LEU A 59 -34.27 4.16 56.27
CA LEU A 59 -33.46 2.99 55.95
C LEU A 59 -34.27 1.69 55.91
N GLY A 60 -35.59 1.74 56.11
CA GLY A 60 -36.50 0.60 56.04
C GLY A 60 -36.64 -0.21 57.33
N PHE A 61 -36.12 0.28 58.46
CA PHE A 61 -36.29 -0.35 59.77
C PHE A 61 -37.59 0.10 60.45
N SER A 62 -38.02 -0.65 61.47
CA SER A 62 -39.19 -0.29 62.28
C SER A 62 -38.95 1.06 62.96
N SER A 63 -39.83 2.03 62.68
CA SER A 63 -39.85 3.35 63.33
C SER A 63 -40.51 3.32 64.72
N GLN A 64 -41.11 2.18 65.11
CA GLN A 64 -41.79 1.97 66.38
C GLN A 64 -40.89 1.20 67.36
N LEU A 65 -39.67 1.69 67.57
CA LEU A 65 -38.71 1.08 68.49
C LEU A 65 -38.75 1.84 69.83
N ASP A 66 -39.18 1.18 70.90
CA ASP A 66 -39.17 1.79 72.23
C ASP A 66 -37.80 1.60 72.90
N LEU A 67 -36.91 2.57 72.71
CA LEU A 67 -35.54 2.58 73.23
C LEU A 67 -35.44 2.64 74.76
N PHE A 68 -36.53 2.99 75.45
CA PHE A 68 -36.56 3.11 76.92
C PHE A 68 -37.31 1.95 77.58
N SER A 69 -37.93 1.06 76.80
CA SER A 69 -38.65 -0.09 77.33
C SER A 69 -37.70 -1.10 77.98
N SER A 70 -38.10 -1.61 79.14
CA SER A 70 -37.44 -2.75 79.80
C SER A 70 -38.12 -4.08 79.47
N LYS A 71 -39.10 -4.09 78.55
CA LYS A 71 -39.76 -5.32 78.12
C LYS A 71 -38.80 -6.14 77.26
N PRO A 72 -38.74 -7.46 77.45
CA PRO A 72 -37.82 -8.32 76.71
C PRO A 72 -38.05 -8.28 75.20
N GLU A 73 -39.29 -8.08 74.75
CA GLU A 73 -39.66 -7.97 73.33
C GLU A 73 -39.05 -6.72 72.67
N ASP A 74 -39.13 -5.58 73.34
CA ASP A 74 -38.60 -4.31 72.83
C ASP A 74 -37.07 -4.33 72.82
N VAL A 75 -36.44 -4.88 73.86
CA VAL A 75 -34.98 -5.07 73.92
C VAL A 75 -34.49 -5.98 72.78
N ALA A 76 -35.23 -7.05 72.48
CA ALA A 76 -34.92 -7.93 71.35
C ALA A 76 -35.08 -7.21 70.00
N ALA A 77 -36.11 -6.38 69.83
CA ALA A 77 -36.29 -5.58 68.63
C ALA A 77 -35.10 -4.62 68.43
N ILE A 78 -34.64 -3.96 69.49
CA ILE A 78 -33.47 -3.05 69.45
C ILE A 78 -32.21 -3.81 69.04
N ALA A 79 -31.93 -4.94 69.70
CA ALA A 79 -30.77 -5.76 69.40
C ALA A 79 -30.76 -6.26 67.94
N ASN A 80 -31.92 -6.69 67.43
CA ASN A 80 -32.06 -7.12 66.05
C ASN A 80 -31.86 -5.97 65.05
N THR A 81 -32.41 -4.78 65.33
CA THR A 81 -32.17 -3.59 64.49
C THR A 81 -30.69 -3.20 64.49
N MET A 82 -30.03 -3.19 65.65
CA MET A 82 -28.59 -2.94 65.75
C MET A 82 -27.78 -3.97 64.96
N GLN A 83 -28.13 -5.26 65.07
CA GLN A 83 -27.47 -6.32 64.32
C GLN A 83 -27.62 -6.14 62.81
N GLN A 84 -28.83 -5.80 62.34
CA GLN A 84 -29.06 -5.56 60.91
C GLN A 84 -28.33 -4.32 60.40
N LEU A 85 -28.22 -3.25 61.20
CA LEU A 85 -27.42 -2.07 60.86
C LEU A 85 -25.93 -2.42 60.73
N LEU A 86 -25.38 -3.20 61.66
CA LEU A 86 -23.98 -3.64 61.61
C LEU A 86 -23.71 -4.47 60.35
N VAL A 87 -24.58 -5.43 60.04
CA VAL A 87 -24.48 -6.23 58.81
C VAL A 87 -24.58 -5.36 57.57
N THR A 88 -25.48 -4.38 57.55
CA THR A 88 -25.65 -3.44 56.43
C THR A 88 -24.41 -2.57 56.23
N ILE A 89 -23.82 -2.04 57.30
CA ILE A 89 -22.58 -1.24 57.25
C ILE A 89 -21.41 -2.11 56.76
N GLN A 90 -21.28 -3.33 57.27
CA GLN A 90 -20.22 -4.23 56.84
C GLN A 90 -20.33 -4.56 55.34
N ARG A 91 -21.53 -4.94 54.88
CA ARG A 91 -21.79 -5.18 53.46
C ARG A 91 -21.52 -3.93 52.62
N GLY A 92 -21.91 -2.76 53.11
CA GLY A 92 -21.62 -1.48 52.47
C GLY A 92 -20.12 -1.24 52.28
N ARG A 93 -19.31 -1.51 53.32
CA ARG A 93 -17.84 -1.42 53.23
C ARG A 93 -17.25 -2.39 52.21
N GLU A 94 -17.68 -3.65 52.24
CA GLU A 94 -17.23 -4.66 51.26
C GLU A 94 -17.57 -4.20 49.82
N THR A 95 -18.76 -3.66 49.59
CA THR A 95 -19.12 -3.11 48.28
C THR A 95 -18.27 -1.90 47.90
N GLN A 96 -18.00 -1.00 48.84
CA GLN A 96 -17.13 0.16 48.59
C GLN A 96 -15.69 -0.25 48.25
N ASP A 97 -15.15 -1.26 48.94
CA ASP A 97 -13.82 -1.79 48.68
C ASP A 97 -13.75 -2.43 47.28
N THR A 98 -14.75 -3.23 46.91
CA THR A 98 -14.81 -3.83 45.56
C THR A 98 -14.94 -2.78 44.45
N LEU A 99 -15.76 -1.74 44.67
CA LEU A 99 -15.89 -0.63 43.73
C LEU A 99 -14.58 0.14 43.59
N THR A 100 -13.89 0.41 44.70
CA THR A 100 -12.59 1.10 44.70
C THR A 100 -11.54 0.30 43.94
N GLN A 101 -11.51 -1.03 44.12
CA GLN A 101 -10.63 -1.92 43.35
C GLN A 101 -10.97 -1.95 41.86
N LEU A 102 -12.26 -1.94 41.52
CA LEU A 102 -12.69 -1.94 40.12
C LEU A 102 -12.37 -0.62 39.43
N VAL A 103 -12.57 0.51 40.11
CA VAL A 103 -12.20 1.84 39.61
C VAL A 103 -10.69 1.96 39.41
N SER A 104 -9.88 1.48 40.37
CA SER A 104 -8.42 1.51 40.22
C SER A 104 -7.95 0.65 39.04
N LYS A 105 -8.52 -0.55 38.87
CA LYS A 105 -8.25 -1.41 37.72
C LYS A 105 -8.62 -0.75 36.40
N LEU A 106 -9.85 -0.22 36.29
CA LEU A 106 -10.31 0.46 35.07
C LEU A 106 -9.44 1.67 34.73
N ARG A 107 -8.95 2.39 35.74
CA ARG A 107 -8.02 3.51 35.52
C ARG A 107 -6.69 3.05 34.92
N VAL A 108 -6.13 1.94 35.41
CA VAL A 108 -4.90 1.34 34.86
C VAL A 108 -5.13 0.85 33.43
N ASP A 109 -6.22 0.12 33.20
CA ASP A 109 -6.56 -0.40 31.86
C ASP A 109 -6.77 0.74 30.84
N SER A 110 -7.44 1.82 31.26
CA SER A 110 -7.64 3.03 30.45
C SER A 110 -6.31 3.72 30.12
N GLN A 111 -5.41 3.86 31.11
CA GLN A 111 -4.08 4.43 30.89
C GLN A 111 -3.23 3.58 29.94
N ALA A 112 -3.27 2.25 30.08
CA ALA A 112 -2.57 1.33 29.17
C ALA A 112 -3.10 1.46 27.73
N SER A 113 -4.42 1.46 27.56
CA SER A 113 -5.07 1.64 26.25
C SER A 113 -4.74 3.00 25.62
N ALA A 114 -4.72 4.08 26.41
CA ALA A 114 -4.32 5.40 25.93
C ALA A 114 -2.85 5.44 25.48
N GLY A 115 -1.97 4.71 26.19
CA GLY A 115 -0.56 4.55 25.81
C GLY A 115 -0.40 3.79 24.48
N GLU A 116 -1.09 2.67 24.30
CA GLU A 116 -1.09 1.93 23.03
C GLU A 116 -1.63 2.75 21.88
N ARG A 117 -2.71 3.51 22.10
CA ARG A 117 -3.27 4.41 21.09
C ARG A 117 -2.24 5.44 20.63
N ARG A 118 -1.56 6.12 21.55
CA ARG A 118 -0.51 7.11 21.21
C ARG A 118 0.62 6.48 20.40
N ARG A 119 1.10 5.31 20.82
CA ARG A 119 2.13 4.57 20.09
C ARG A 119 1.68 4.22 18.67
N LEU A 120 0.44 3.76 18.50
CA LEU A 120 -0.11 3.44 17.18
C LEU A 120 -0.28 4.70 16.31
N GLU A 121 -0.67 5.83 16.89
CA GLU A 121 -0.75 7.12 16.20
C GLU A 121 0.63 7.60 15.72
N GLU A 122 1.67 7.45 16.54
CA GLU A 122 3.06 7.75 16.15
C GLU A 122 3.52 6.87 14.99
N GLN A 123 3.30 5.55 15.07
CA GLN A 123 3.65 4.61 13.99
C GLN A 123 2.88 4.91 12.70
N LEU A 124 1.60 5.27 12.81
CA LEU A 124 0.79 5.66 11.66
C LEU A 124 1.37 6.91 10.98
N ASN A 125 1.75 7.91 11.76
CA ASN A 125 2.34 9.14 11.24
C ASN A 125 3.71 8.87 10.57
N GLU A 126 4.56 8.05 11.17
CA GLU A 126 5.80 7.58 10.56
C GLU A 126 5.53 6.91 9.20
N LYS A 127 4.57 5.99 9.13
CA LYS A 127 4.21 5.31 7.87
C LYS A 127 3.65 6.27 6.82
N PHE A 128 2.88 7.28 7.20
CA PHE A 128 2.44 8.32 6.26
C PHE A 128 3.62 9.10 5.68
N THR A 129 4.62 9.45 6.51
CA THR A 129 5.81 10.14 6.03
C THR A 129 6.65 9.26 5.10
N GLU A 130 6.87 8.00 5.47
CA GLU A 130 7.57 7.02 4.62
C GLU A 130 6.87 6.88 3.26
N LEU A 131 5.55 6.72 3.26
CA LEU A 131 4.75 6.60 2.04
C LEU A 131 4.86 7.86 1.17
N GLY A 132 4.76 9.05 1.77
CA GLY A 132 4.97 10.31 1.05
C GLY A 132 6.35 10.40 0.39
N THR A 133 7.41 9.97 1.09
CA THR A 133 8.76 9.93 0.49
C THR A 133 8.87 8.90 -0.64
N ALA A 134 8.24 7.73 -0.50
CA ALA A 134 8.25 6.69 -1.51
C ALA A 134 7.52 7.14 -2.79
N GLU A 135 6.38 7.83 -2.66
CA GLU A 135 5.66 8.41 -3.79
C GLU A 135 6.50 9.44 -4.55
N ILE A 136 7.21 10.32 -3.85
CA ILE A 136 8.10 11.31 -4.47
C ILE A 136 9.21 10.59 -5.25
N LYS A 137 9.86 9.59 -4.65
CA LYS A 137 10.91 8.79 -5.31
C LYS A 137 10.37 8.08 -6.55
N LEU A 138 9.18 7.49 -6.46
CA LEU A 138 8.54 6.81 -7.59
C LEU A 138 8.25 7.78 -8.74
N ARG A 139 7.73 8.98 -8.44
CA ARG A 139 7.47 10.01 -9.47
C ARG A 139 8.75 10.49 -10.13
N THR A 140 9.83 10.69 -9.36
CA THR A 140 11.14 11.07 -9.90
C THR A 140 11.68 9.96 -10.80
N ALA A 141 11.71 8.71 -10.32
CA ALA A 141 12.18 7.57 -11.11
C ALA A 141 11.37 7.37 -12.40
N ALA A 142 10.05 7.58 -12.36
CA ALA A 142 9.19 7.51 -13.54
C ALA A 142 9.53 8.60 -14.56
N ARG A 143 9.84 9.82 -14.11
CA ARG A 143 10.28 10.91 -15.00
C ARG A 143 11.63 10.59 -15.62
N ASP A 144 12.61 10.17 -14.82
CA ASP A 144 13.95 9.83 -15.28
C ASP A 144 13.89 8.70 -16.33
N HIS A 145 13.09 7.67 -16.06
CA HIS A 145 12.87 6.57 -17.00
C HIS A 145 12.18 7.05 -18.30
N SER A 146 11.19 7.93 -18.21
CA SER A 146 10.53 8.50 -19.39
C SER A 146 11.51 9.32 -20.24
N GLU A 147 12.40 10.09 -19.63
CA GLU A 147 13.42 10.86 -20.33
C GLU A 147 14.48 9.96 -20.98
N ALA A 148 14.95 8.94 -20.26
CA ALA A 148 15.88 7.95 -20.80
C ALA A 148 15.26 7.21 -21.99
N SER A 149 14.02 6.74 -21.86
CA SER A 149 13.28 6.09 -22.95
C SER A 149 13.15 7.00 -24.17
N ARG A 150 12.89 8.30 -23.97
CA ARG A 150 12.81 9.27 -25.07
C ARG A 150 14.14 9.44 -25.78
N LYS A 151 15.26 9.51 -25.06
CA LYS A 151 16.61 9.58 -25.65
C LYS A 151 16.92 8.33 -26.48
N VAL A 152 16.65 7.14 -25.93
CA VAL A 152 16.84 5.86 -26.65
C VAL A 152 15.99 5.83 -27.92
N GLN A 153 14.72 6.24 -27.86
CA GLN A 153 13.86 6.31 -29.04
C GLN A 153 14.43 7.23 -30.13
N GLN A 154 14.95 8.40 -29.75
CA GLN A 154 15.60 9.32 -30.68
C GLN A 154 16.85 8.71 -31.33
N GLU A 155 17.70 8.05 -30.55
CA GLU A 155 18.89 7.36 -31.07
C GLU A 155 18.52 6.23 -32.05
N VAL A 156 17.50 5.44 -31.71
CA VAL A 156 16.98 4.39 -32.58
C VAL A 156 16.45 4.97 -33.90
N GLU A 157 15.75 6.11 -33.88
CA GLU A 157 15.30 6.78 -35.10
C GLU A 157 16.47 7.26 -35.97
N VAL A 158 17.51 7.84 -35.36
CA VAL A 158 18.73 8.27 -36.05
C VAL A 158 19.43 7.07 -36.70
N LEU A 159 19.58 5.97 -35.96
CA LEU A 159 20.18 4.73 -36.47
C LEU A 159 19.34 4.13 -37.61
N ARG A 160 18.01 4.09 -37.48
CA ARG A 160 17.12 3.64 -38.56
C ARG A 160 17.27 4.49 -39.82
N LYS A 161 17.35 5.81 -39.69
CA LYS A 161 17.55 6.72 -40.84
C LYS A 161 18.90 6.46 -41.51
N ARG A 162 19.98 6.31 -40.73
CA ARG A 162 21.32 6.00 -41.25
C ARG A 162 21.35 4.64 -41.94
N ASN A 163 20.67 3.64 -41.38
CA ASN A 163 20.58 2.31 -41.98
C ASN A 163 19.91 2.38 -43.37
N ARG A 164 18.76 3.05 -43.50
CA ARG A 164 18.10 3.26 -44.81
C ARG A 164 18.99 3.98 -45.82
N GLN A 165 19.79 4.95 -45.38
CA GLN A 165 20.74 5.65 -46.26
C GLN A 165 21.84 4.72 -46.76
N LEU A 166 22.38 3.87 -45.88
CA LEU A 166 23.39 2.88 -46.23
C LEU A 166 22.82 1.82 -47.18
N GLU A 167 21.62 1.30 -46.92
CA GLU A 167 20.92 0.35 -47.81
C GLU A 167 20.71 0.94 -49.21
N SER A 168 20.25 2.19 -49.30
CA SER A 168 20.08 2.88 -50.58
C SER A 168 21.40 3.07 -51.33
N SER A 169 22.45 3.49 -50.62
CA SER A 169 23.80 3.63 -51.20
C SER A 169 24.36 2.30 -51.71
N MET A 170 24.20 1.23 -50.91
CA MET A 170 24.60 -0.12 -51.26
C MET A 170 23.87 -0.62 -52.52
N ASN A 171 22.56 -0.44 -52.59
CA ASN A 171 21.77 -0.78 -53.78
C ASN A 171 22.26 -0.01 -55.01
N GLY A 172 22.53 1.29 -54.87
CA GLY A 172 23.09 2.12 -55.95
C GLY A 172 24.49 1.71 -56.40
N LEU A 173 25.34 1.23 -55.48
CA LEU A 173 26.63 0.64 -55.82
C LEU A 173 26.47 -0.70 -56.54
N GLN A 174 25.54 -1.54 -56.10
CA GLN A 174 25.28 -2.85 -56.69
C GLN A 174 24.76 -2.74 -58.14
N VAL A 175 23.88 -1.76 -58.41
CA VAL A 175 23.42 -1.48 -59.78
C VAL A 175 24.58 -1.03 -60.68
N ARG A 176 25.42 -0.10 -60.20
CA ARG A 176 26.60 0.36 -60.96
C ARG A 176 27.60 -0.77 -61.22
N LEU A 177 27.80 -1.65 -60.23
CA LEU A 177 28.66 -2.82 -60.38
C LEU A 177 28.14 -3.73 -61.49
N ARG A 178 26.85 -4.08 -61.47
CA ARG A 178 26.21 -4.90 -62.52
C ARG A 178 26.31 -4.28 -63.91
N GLN A 179 26.15 -2.96 -64.02
CA GLN A 179 26.34 -2.25 -65.30
C GLN A 179 27.77 -2.40 -65.82
N LYS A 180 28.78 -2.22 -64.94
CA LYS A 180 30.18 -2.37 -65.30
C LYS A 180 30.56 -3.81 -65.62
N GLU A 181 29.99 -4.78 -64.93
CA GLU A 181 30.12 -6.21 -65.25
C GLU A 181 29.58 -6.50 -66.67
N GLY A 182 28.40 -5.99 -67.01
CA GLY A 182 27.82 -6.13 -68.36
C GLY A 182 28.63 -5.43 -69.46
N GLU A 183 29.15 -4.23 -69.21
CA GLU A 183 30.07 -3.55 -70.14
C GLU A 183 31.34 -4.40 -70.36
N ALA A 184 31.93 -4.93 -69.29
CA ALA A 184 33.12 -5.75 -69.36
C ALA A 184 32.87 -7.08 -70.10
N GLU A 185 31.70 -7.69 -69.95
CA GLU A 185 31.27 -8.86 -70.72
C GLU A 185 31.10 -8.54 -72.21
N SER A 186 30.47 -7.42 -72.54
CA SER A 186 30.33 -6.95 -73.92
C SER A 186 31.70 -6.74 -74.60
N ILE A 187 32.62 -6.04 -73.92
CA ILE A 187 34.00 -5.84 -74.41
C ILE A 187 34.71 -7.18 -74.57
N ARG A 188 34.59 -8.10 -73.61
CA ARG A 188 35.17 -9.47 -73.72
C ARG A 188 34.62 -10.22 -74.93
N HIS A 189 33.32 -10.12 -75.20
CA HIS A 189 32.69 -10.75 -76.36
C HIS A 189 33.15 -10.11 -77.69
N GLN A 190 33.25 -8.77 -77.74
CA GLN A 190 33.80 -8.05 -78.89
C GLN A 190 35.26 -8.42 -79.17
N LEU A 191 36.08 -8.54 -78.12
CA LEU A 191 37.47 -8.96 -78.24
C LEU A 191 37.56 -10.40 -78.74
N SER A 192 36.76 -11.31 -78.17
CA SER A 192 36.69 -12.71 -78.58
C SER A 192 36.27 -12.85 -80.06
N THR A 193 35.25 -12.11 -80.50
CA THR A 193 34.82 -12.11 -81.91
C THR A 193 35.85 -11.46 -82.83
N ALA A 194 36.53 -10.40 -82.41
CA ALA A 194 37.62 -9.79 -83.18
C ALA A 194 38.81 -10.74 -83.33
N VAL A 195 39.22 -11.42 -82.25
CA VAL A 195 40.26 -12.46 -82.27
C VAL A 195 39.84 -13.62 -83.16
N SER A 196 38.60 -14.11 -83.05
CA SER A 196 38.08 -15.18 -83.92
C SER A 196 38.04 -14.77 -85.39
N LYS A 197 37.66 -13.52 -85.71
CA LYS A 197 37.75 -12.96 -87.07
C LYS A 197 39.21 -12.88 -87.56
N HIS A 198 40.14 -12.47 -86.70
CA HIS A 198 41.57 -12.43 -87.03
C HIS A 198 42.15 -13.83 -87.23
N ALA A 199 41.78 -14.79 -86.38
CA ALA A 199 42.12 -16.19 -86.53
C ALA A 199 41.54 -16.77 -87.83
N SER A 200 40.28 -16.46 -88.16
CA SER A 200 39.64 -16.86 -89.43
C SER A 200 40.30 -16.22 -90.65
N ARG A 201 40.85 -15.00 -90.52
CA ARG A 201 41.62 -14.31 -91.56
C ARG A 201 43.02 -14.93 -91.73
N ASN A 202 43.65 -15.39 -90.65
CA ASN A 202 44.88 -16.19 -90.69
C ASN A 202 44.67 -17.62 -91.22
N VAL A 203 43.54 -18.27 -90.89
CA VAL A 203 43.16 -19.60 -91.40
C VAL A 203 42.80 -19.54 -92.89
N ARG A 204 42.38 -18.39 -93.44
CA ARG A 204 42.28 -18.20 -94.90
C ARG A 204 43.64 -18.10 -95.61
N GLN A 205 44.76 -17.95 -94.88
CA GLN A 205 46.12 -18.03 -95.44
C GLN A 205 46.81 -19.39 -95.22
N HIS A 206 46.25 -20.30 -94.41
CA HIS A 206 46.77 -21.66 -94.21
C HIS A 206 45.59 -22.66 -94.15
N GLY A 207 45.46 -23.46 -95.21
CA GLY A 207 44.24 -24.14 -95.61
C GLY A 207 43.76 -25.37 -94.81
N GLN A 208 42.60 -25.85 -95.28
CA GLN A 208 42.03 -27.21 -95.27
C GLN A 208 41.83 -28.01 -93.96
N ALA A 209 40.54 -28.38 -93.79
CA ALA A 209 39.98 -29.67 -93.39
C ALA A 209 40.21 -30.23 -91.97
N HIS A 210 39.12 -30.33 -91.18
CA HIS A 210 38.43 -31.59 -90.79
C HIS A 210 37.45 -31.31 -89.62
N GLY A 211 36.25 -31.87 -89.69
CA GLY A 211 35.43 -32.19 -88.50
C GLY A 211 35.35 -33.73 -88.37
N PRO A 212 34.44 -34.31 -87.54
CA PRO A 212 33.65 -33.77 -86.42
C PRO A 212 33.67 -34.72 -85.18
N GLN A 213 33.12 -34.33 -84.01
CA GLN A 213 32.27 -35.23 -83.16
C GLN A 213 31.72 -34.55 -81.88
N SER A 214 30.64 -35.15 -81.41
CA SER A 214 29.58 -34.71 -80.48
C SER A 214 29.71 -35.28 -79.06
N VAL A 215 28.68 -34.99 -78.21
CA VAL A 215 28.25 -35.69 -76.96
C VAL A 215 29.03 -35.22 -75.70
N SER A 216 28.49 -34.88 -74.51
CA SER A 216 27.19 -35.05 -73.83
C SER A 216 27.18 -34.28 -72.49
N GLU A 217 25.98 -33.91 -72.01
CA GLU A 217 25.43 -33.89 -70.62
C GLU A 217 26.38 -33.57 -69.44
N GLY A 218 26.13 -32.53 -68.64
CA GLY A 218 25.15 -32.47 -67.53
C GLY A 218 25.85 -31.73 -66.36
N GLY A 219 25.27 -30.88 -65.52
CA GLY A 219 23.90 -30.78 -65.05
C GLY A 219 23.84 -31.13 -63.55
N ALA A 220 24.24 -30.19 -62.66
CA ALA A 220 23.82 -30.07 -61.24
C ALA A 220 24.62 -28.90 -60.62
N GLY A 221 24.07 -27.82 -60.07
CA GLY A 221 22.74 -27.64 -59.50
C GLY A 221 22.76 -27.89 -58.00
N HIS A 222 23.43 -27.03 -57.21
CA HIS A 222 23.24 -26.97 -55.76
C HIS A 222 22.89 -25.54 -55.32
N HIS A 223 21.58 -25.35 -55.17
CA HIS A 223 20.98 -24.29 -54.38
C HIS A 223 21.31 -24.53 -52.91
N ALA A 224 22.05 -23.62 -52.28
CA ALA A 224 22.07 -23.48 -50.83
C ALA A 224 20.98 -22.48 -50.43
N ALA A 225 20.03 -22.96 -49.63
CA ALA A 225 18.91 -22.20 -49.09
C ALA A 225 19.36 -21.12 -48.09
N PRO A 226 18.63 -20.00 -47.96
CA PRO A 226 18.69 -19.17 -46.76
C PRO A 226 17.76 -19.76 -45.69
N SER A 227 18.33 -20.25 -44.61
CA SER A 227 17.60 -20.59 -43.40
C SER A 227 17.16 -19.31 -42.68
N SER A 228 15.85 -19.09 -42.67
CA SER A 228 15.15 -18.24 -41.71
C SER A 228 15.29 -18.82 -40.30
N SER A 229 15.80 -18.02 -39.36
CA SER A 229 15.63 -18.24 -37.93
C SER A 229 15.14 -16.94 -37.30
N SER A 230 13.83 -16.91 -37.06
CA SER A 230 13.18 -16.08 -36.04
C SER A 230 13.62 -16.52 -34.64
N ALA A 231 13.32 -15.64 -33.66
CA ALA A 231 13.46 -15.79 -32.21
C ALA A 231 14.92 -15.63 -31.71
N GLN A 232 15.19 -14.93 -30.60
CA GLN A 232 14.35 -14.79 -29.42
C GLN A 232 14.78 -13.54 -28.63
N ALA A 233 13.79 -12.80 -28.17
CA ALA A 233 13.96 -11.78 -27.13
C ALA A 233 14.34 -12.48 -25.82
N GLU A 234 15.38 -11.98 -25.15
CA GLU A 234 15.66 -12.31 -23.76
C GLU A 234 16.08 -11.02 -23.05
N ALA A 235 15.14 -10.51 -22.26
CA ALA A 235 15.41 -9.65 -21.13
C ALA A 235 15.43 -10.56 -19.90
N PRO A 236 16.37 -10.33 -18.97
CA PRO A 236 16.04 -10.43 -17.55
C PRO A 236 16.53 -9.18 -16.81
N GLU A 237 15.60 -8.52 -16.11
CA GLU A 237 15.48 -8.46 -14.64
C GLU A 237 16.27 -7.29 -14.03
#